data_AF-A0A940JDK4-F1
#
_entry.id   AF-A0A940JDK4-F1
#
_cell.length_a   1.000
_cell.length_b   1.000
_cell.length_c   1.000
_cell.angle_alpha   90.00
_cell.angle_beta   90.00
_cell.angle_gamma   90.00
#
_symmetry.space_group_name_H-M   'P 1'
#
loop_
_entity.id
_entity.type
_entity.pdbx_description
1 polymer ?
#
loop_
_entity_poly.entity_id
_entity_poly.type
_entity_poly.pdbx_seq_one_letter_code
_entity_poly.pdbx_strand_id
1 'polypeptide(L)'
;MKTIPVIFIVLIILAVISLAGLEWLKRIEDKHPGEIKFSSTLDESKKNKFFVSNYRPLSNNIKLTQQSGTISFNSVFAERGWRMDTSGLYLFSKKIPVNDYNIIINYSETSERPGLNFDLVHFLNDSTTENSGVMHYGNHILLHRTAQLQDTIWFRFLEKSKDTAQEWVEADDLIGFSKVR
;
A
#
# COMPACT_ATOMS: atom_id res chain seq x y z
N MET A 1 -5.19 -51.36 30.41
CA MET A 1 -6.28 -50.63 29.69
C MET A 1 -6.37 -49.13 30.04
N LYS A 2 -5.34 -48.47 30.60
CA LYS A 2 -5.40 -47.03 30.96
C LYS A 2 -4.73 -46.09 29.95
N THR A 3 -3.98 -46.61 28.99
CA THR A 3 -3.18 -45.83 28.03
C THR A 3 -4.02 -45.19 26.93
N ILE A 4 -5.04 -45.89 26.42
CA ILE A 4 -5.93 -45.40 25.36
C ILE A 4 -6.74 -44.16 25.81
N PRO A 5 -7.38 -44.12 26.99
CA PRO A 5 -8.11 -42.92 27.42
C PRO A 5 -7.18 -41.73 27.71
N VAL A 6 -5.96 -41.97 28.19
CA VAL A 6 -4.96 -40.91 28.41
C VAL A 6 -4.53 -40.28 27.09
N ILE A 7 -4.28 -41.09 26.05
CA ILE A 7 -3.94 -40.59 24.70
C ILE A 7 -5.09 -39.73 24.15
N PHE A 8 -6.34 -40.16 24.34
CA PHE A 8 -7.52 -39.40 23.91
C PHE A 8 -7.63 -38.04 24.61
N ILE A 9 -7.41 -38.00 25.93
CA ILE A 9 -7.43 -36.76 26.71
C ILE A 9 -6.33 -35.81 26.23
N VAL A 10 -5.12 -36.32 25.98
CA VAL A 10 -4.00 -35.50 25.47
C VAL A 10 -4.31 -34.92 24.09
N LEU A 11 -4.92 -35.69 23.18
CA LEU A 11 -5.32 -35.20 21.86
C LEU A 11 -6.40 -34.11 21.94
N ILE A 12 -7.37 -34.26 22.85
CA ILE A 12 -8.40 -33.25 23.09
C ILE A 12 -7.78 -31.96 23.61
N ILE A 13 -6.86 -32.05 24.59
CA ILE A 13 -6.17 -30.86 25.13
C ILE A 13 -5.35 -30.17 24.04
N LEU A 14 -4.60 -30.91 23.22
CA LEU A 14 -3.85 -30.36 22.09
C LEU A 14 -4.76 -29.67 21.07
N ALA A 15 -5.92 -30.25 20.77
CA ALA A 15 -6.90 -29.63 19.87
C ALA A 15 -7.44 -28.31 20.45
N VAL A 16 -7.77 -28.28 21.75
CA VAL A 16 -8.26 -27.07 22.43
C VAL A 16 -7.19 -25.96 22.45
N ILE A 17 -5.94 -26.30 22.78
CA ILE A 17 -4.83 -25.32 22.78
C ILE A 17 -4.57 -24.78 21.36
N SER A 18 -4.61 -25.66 20.35
CA SER A 18 -4.41 -25.26 18.96
C SER A 18 -5.52 -24.33 18.46
N LEU A 19 -6.79 -24.62 18.80
CA LEU A 19 -7.93 -23.76 18.50
C LEU A 19 -7.83 -22.40 19.20
N ALA A 20 -7.47 -22.37 20.49
CA ALA A 20 -7.28 -21.13 21.23
C ALA A 20 -6.12 -20.28 20.67
N GLY A 21 -5.03 -20.92 20.25
CA GLY A 21 -3.91 -20.25 19.58
C GLY A 21 -4.32 -19.63 18.24
N LEU A 22 -5.12 -20.34 17.44
CA LEU A 22 -5.68 -19.83 16.18
C LEU A 22 -6.65 -18.66 16.40
N GLU A 23 -7.49 -18.70 17.44
CA GLU A 23 -8.36 -17.58 17.79
C GLU A 23 -7.59 -16.35 18.30
N TRP A 24 -6.50 -16.56 19.04
CA TRP A 24 -5.65 -15.46 19.48
C TRP A 24 -4.91 -14.81 18.32
N LEU A 25 -4.37 -15.60 17.38
CA LEU A 25 -3.80 -15.10 16.13
C LEU A 25 -4.84 -14.32 15.32
N LYS A 26 -6.09 -14.81 15.25
CA LYS A 26 -7.21 -14.09 14.62
C LYS A 26 -7.37 -12.68 15.18
N ARG A 27 -7.35 -12.50 16.50
CA ARG A 27 -7.53 -11.17 17.14
C ARG A 27 -6.36 -10.21 16.90
N ILE A 28 -5.16 -10.71 16.66
CA ILE A 28 -3.99 -9.86 16.41
C ILE A 28 -4.01 -9.29 14.99
N GLU A 29 -4.47 -10.09 14.02
CA GLU A 29 -4.48 -9.69 12.61
C GLU A 29 -5.78 -8.98 12.19
N ASP A 30 -6.92 -9.32 12.81
CA ASP A 30 -8.20 -8.60 12.67
C ASP A 30 -8.25 -7.26 13.45
N LYS A 31 -7.14 -6.53 13.59
CA LYS A 31 -7.24 -5.16 14.13
C LYS A 31 -8.05 -4.23 13.22
N HIS A 32 -8.22 -4.57 11.94
CA HIS A 32 -8.98 -3.77 10.97
C HIS A 32 -9.71 -4.63 9.91
N PRO A 33 -10.74 -5.41 10.29
CA PRO A 33 -11.52 -6.18 9.33
C PRO A 33 -12.24 -5.25 8.36
N GLY A 34 -12.09 -5.54 7.05
CA GLY A 34 -12.76 -4.78 5.98
C GLY A 34 -11.95 -3.63 5.38
N GLU A 35 -10.73 -3.36 5.85
CA GLU A 35 -9.84 -2.44 5.15
C GLU A 35 -9.40 -3.00 3.80
N ILE A 36 -9.48 -2.15 2.77
CA ILE A 36 -8.86 -2.42 1.48
C ILE A 36 -7.34 -2.41 1.70
N LYS A 37 -6.71 -3.51 1.28
CA LYS A 37 -5.27 -3.73 1.30
C LYS A 37 -4.70 -3.58 -0.10
N PHE A 38 -3.37 -3.53 -0.17
CA PHE A 38 -2.62 -3.44 -1.40
C PHE A 38 -1.43 -4.40 -1.40
N SER A 39 -0.94 -4.77 -2.58
CA SER A 39 0.28 -5.58 -2.72
C SER A 39 1.51 -4.70 -2.53
N SER A 40 2.50 -5.22 -1.81
CA SER A 40 3.77 -4.52 -1.57
C SER A 40 4.65 -4.42 -2.82
N THR A 41 4.50 -5.37 -3.74
CA THR A 41 5.31 -5.48 -4.96
C THR A 41 4.46 -5.82 -6.18
N LEU A 42 4.99 -5.49 -7.37
CA LEU A 42 4.37 -5.86 -8.64
C LEU A 42 4.22 -7.39 -8.79
N ASP A 43 5.24 -8.15 -8.37
CA ASP A 43 5.22 -9.61 -8.46
C ASP A 43 4.17 -10.22 -7.53
N GLU A 44 4.00 -9.69 -6.33
CA GLU A 44 2.91 -10.07 -5.43
C GLU A 44 1.54 -9.79 -6.08
N SER A 45 1.36 -8.60 -6.67
CA SER A 45 0.11 -8.22 -7.34
C SER A 45 -0.24 -9.14 -8.51
N LYS A 46 0.76 -9.51 -9.33
CA LYS A 46 0.61 -10.47 -10.43
C LYS A 46 0.30 -11.88 -9.94
N LYS A 47 1.03 -12.36 -8.92
CA LYS A 47 0.81 -13.68 -8.32
C LYS A 47 -0.60 -13.83 -7.76
N ASN A 48 -1.11 -12.77 -7.14
CA ASN A 48 -2.46 -12.73 -6.57
C ASN A 48 -3.56 -12.37 -7.60
N LYS A 49 -3.19 -12.15 -8.88
CA LYS A 49 -4.10 -11.79 -9.97
C LYS A 49 -4.88 -10.48 -9.74
N PHE A 50 -4.28 -9.53 -9.01
CA PHE A 50 -4.84 -8.19 -8.82
C PHE A 50 -4.26 -7.14 -9.77
N PHE A 51 -3.10 -7.42 -10.36
CA PHE A 51 -2.45 -6.52 -11.32
C PHE A 51 -3.39 -6.13 -12.47
N VAL A 52 -3.40 -4.84 -12.81
CA VAL A 52 -4.23 -4.28 -13.89
C VAL A 52 -3.36 -3.68 -15.00
N SER A 53 -2.45 -2.76 -14.66
CA SER A 53 -1.61 -2.09 -15.65
C SER A 53 -0.36 -1.49 -15.05
N ASN A 54 0.67 -1.27 -15.87
CA ASN A 54 1.82 -0.47 -15.49
C ASN A 54 1.60 1.01 -15.85
N TYR A 55 2.29 1.88 -15.12
CA TYR A 55 2.46 3.27 -15.46
C TYR A 55 3.95 3.57 -15.59
N ARG A 56 4.29 4.48 -16.51
CA ARG A 56 5.62 5.03 -16.67
C ARG A 56 5.64 6.46 -16.15
N PRO A 57 6.58 6.81 -15.26
CA PRO A 57 6.78 8.21 -14.89
C PRO A 57 7.12 9.04 -16.13
N LEU A 58 6.59 10.26 -16.19
CA LEU A 58 6.96 11.23 -17.22
C LEU A 58 8.35 11.85 -16.95
N SER A 59 8.74 11.94 -15.67
CA SER A 59 10.11 12.19 -15.24
C SER A 59 10.57 11.10 -14.27
N ASN A 60 11.67 10.43 -14.57
CA ASN A 60 12.18 9.33 -13.75
C ASN A 60 12.75 9.81 -12.41
N ASN A 61 13.26 11.05 -12.37
CA ASN A 61 13.95 11.61 -11.23
C ASN A 61 13.43 13.01 -10.91
N ILE A 62 13.38 13.32 -9.63
CA ILE A 62 13.02 14.65 -9.13
C ILE A 62 14.12 15.09 -8.18
N LYS A 63 14.75 16.22 -8.50
CA LYS A 63 15.73 16.83 -7.62
C LYS A 63 14.98 17.60 -6.55
N LEU A 64 15.34 17.33 -5.30
CA LEU A 64 14.82 18.06 -4.17
C LEU A 64 15.41 19.47 -4.17
N THR A 65 14.56 20.48 -4.00
CA THR A 65 14.92 21.90 -4.03
C THR A 65 15.13 22.45 -2.62
N GLN A 66 14.27 21.99 -1.70
CA GLN A 66 14.32 22.23 -0.27
C GLN A 66 15.18 21.21 0.48
N GLN A 67 15.95 20.33 -0.16
CA GLN A 67 17.11 19.68 0.47
C GLN A 67 18.09 19.11 -0.55
N SER A 68 19.24 18.68 -0.07
CA SER A 68 20.19 17.91 -0.88
C SER A 68 19.63 16.49 -1.05
N GLY A 69 19.08 16.21 -2.23
CA GLY A 69 18.65 14.86 -2.56
C GLY A 69 17.95 14.70 -3.90
N THR A 70 17.59 13.46 -4.19
CA THR A 70 16.89 13.07 -5.43
C THR A 70 15.95 11.91 -5.12
N ILE A 71 14.74 11.99 -5.68
CA ILE A 71 13.77 10.91 -5.70
C ILE A 71 13.84 10.24 -7.06
N SER A 72 13.94 8.92 -7.07
CA SER A 72 13.86 8.11 -8.29
C SER A 72 12.64 7.21 -8.23
N PHE A 73 11.79 7.28 -9.26
CA PHE A 73 10.62 6.41 -9.37
C PHE A 73 11.01 5.09 -10.04
N ASN A 74 10.96 4.01 -9.27
CA ASN A 74 11.47 2.70 -9.69
C ASN A 74 10.41 1.90 -10.45
N SER A 75 9.16 1.95 -9.98
CA SER A 75 8.04 1.30 -10.67
C SER A 75 6.73 1.92 -10.24
N VAL A 76 5.77 2.00 -11.17
CA VAL A 76 4.40 2.42 -10.87
C VAL A 76 3.44 1.44 -11.52
N PHE A 77 2.50 0.92 -10.74
CA PHE A 77 1.52 -0.03 -11.24
C PHE A 77 0.17 0.17 -10.57
N ALA A 78 -0.88 -0.17 -11.31
CA ALA A 78 -2.23 -0.25 -10.81
C ALA A 78 -2.61 -1.70 -10.54
N GLU A 79 -3.37 -1.88 -9.47
CA GLU A 79 -4.01 -3.14 -9.14
C GLU A 79 -5.47 -2.91 -8.73
N ARG A 80 -6.26 -3.97 -8.76
CA ARG A 80 -7.56 -3.97 -8.10
C ARG A 80 -7.35 -3.96 -6.60
N GLY A 81 -8.05 -3.08 -5.89
CA GLY A 81 -8.15 -3.15 -4.45
C GLY A 81 -8.69 -4.51 -4.03
N TRP A 82 -8.28 -4.97 -2.85
CA TRP A 82 -8.76 -6.24 -2.30
C TRP A 82 -8.84 -6.17 -0.78
N ARG A 83 -9.64 -7.06 -0.19
CA ARG A 83 -9.75 -7.21 1.26
C ARG A 83 -9.59 -8.68 1.64
N MET A 84 -9.18 -8.94 2.88
CA MET A 84 -9.25 -10.30 3.42
C MET A 84 -10.70 -10.61 3.79
N ASP A 85 -11.22 -11.71 3.26
CA ASP A 85 -12.46 -12.30 3.76
C ASP A 85 -12.15 -13.20 4.94
N THR A 86 -12.58 -12.75 6.13
CA THR A 86 -12.42 -13.44 7.40
C THR A 86 -13.73 -14.01 7.92
N SER A 87 -14.77 -14.10 7.06
CA SER A 87 -16.07 -14.68 7.41
C SER A 87 -16.02 -16.20 7.68
N GLY A 88 -14.93 -16.89 7.29
CA GLY A 88 -14.65 -18.30 7.59
C GLY A 88 -13.62 -18.55 8.71
N LEU A 89 -13.31 -19.82 8.97
CA LEU A 89 -12.12 -20.22 9.76
C LEU A 89 -10.86 -19.65 9.08
N TYR A 90 -9.97 -18.98 9.82
CA TYR A 90 -8.80 -18.21 9.31
C TYR A 90 -7.91 -19.00 8.32
N LEU A 91 -7.85 -20.33 8.46
CA LEU A 91 -7.15 -21.24 7.53
C LEU A 91 -7.67 -21.17 6.07
N PHE A 92 -8.86 -20.59 5.87
CA PHE A 92 -9.48 -20.38 4.57
C PHE A 92 -9.66 -18.89 4.22
N SER A 93 -8.94 -18.00 4.91
CA SER A 93 -8.94 -16.58 4.56
C SER A 93 -8.53 -16.40 3.11
N LYS A 94 -9.35 -15.63 2.37
CA LYS A 94 -9.15 -15.42 0.94
C LYS A 94 -9.10 -13.93 0.66
N LYS A 95 -8.16 -13.52 -0.19
CA LYS A 95 -8.13 -12.17 -0.75
C LYS A 95 -9.29 -12.04 -1.76
N ILE A 96 -10.23 -11.13 -1.50
CA ILE A 96 -11.38 -10.86 -2.36
C ILE A 96 -11.20 -9.47 -3.01
N PRO A 97 -11.30 -9.35 -4.34
CA PRO A 97 -11.22 -8.06 -5.01
C PRO A 97 -12.40 -7.16 -4.64
N VAL A 98 -12.17 -5.85 -4.61
CA VAL A 98 -13.20 -4.81 -4.50
C VAL A 98 -13.27 -3.98 -5.79
N ASN A 99 -14.34 -3.23 -5.98
CA ASN A 99 -14.58 -2.41 -7.19
C ASN A 99 -13.85 -1.06 -7.15
N ASP A 100 -12.62 -1.06 -6.68
CA ASP A 100 -11.74 0.11 -6.65
C ASP A 100 -10.36 -0.30 -7.17
N TYR A 101 -9.56 0.69 -7.58
CA TYR A 101 -8.17 0.48 -7.93
C TYR A 101 -7.24 1.19 -6.94
N ASN A 102 -6.06 0.61 -6.81
CA ASN A 102 -4.91 1.18 -6.11
C ASN A 102 -3.84 1.49 -7.14
N ILE A 103 -3.21 2.65 -7.04
CA ILE A 103 -1.99 2.97 -7.79
C ILE A 103 -0.84 3.00 -6.79
N ILE A 104 0.15 2.15 -7.01
CA ILE A 104 1.32 1.98 -6.16
C ILE A 104 2.52 2.56 -6.89
N ILE A 105 3.16 3.55 -6.28
CA ILE A 105 4.37 4.21 -6.75
C ILE A 105 5.52 3.81 -5.83
N ASN A 106 6.46 3.04 -6.37
CA ASN A 106 7.68 2.65 -5.68
C ASN A 106 8.78 3.65 -6.00
N TYR A 107 9.40 4.19 -4.97
CA TYR A 107 10.48 5.17 -5.12
C TYR A 107 11.69 4.82 -4.27
N SER A 108 12.81 5.46 -4.58
CA SER A 108 14.00 5.49 -3.73
C SER A 108 14.43 6.93 -3.57
N GLU A 109 14.88 7.28 -2.37
CA GLU A 109 15.35 8.62 -2.05
C GLU A 109 16.83 8.56 -1.68
N THR A 110 17.62 9.42 -2.32
CA THR A 110 18.98 9.72 -1.88
C THR A 110 18.93 11.09 -1.22
N SER A 111 18.96 11.17 0.11
CA SER A 111 19.02 12.44 0.83
C SER A 111 19.98 12.37 2.02
N GLU A 112 20.49 13.53 2.44
CA GLU A 112 21.36 13.65 3.61
C GLU A 112 20.65 13.30 4.92
N ARG A 113 19.32 13.44 4.95
CA ARG A 113 18.46 13.10 6.10
C ARG A 113 17.35 12.15 5.64
N PRO A 114 17.51 10.83 5.79
CA PRO A 114 16.47 9.88 5.41
C PRO A 114 15.17 10.16 6.17
N GLY A 115 14.07 10.37 5.44
CA GLY A 115 12.75 10.67 6.00
C GLY A 115 11.73 11.00 4.92
N LEU A 116 10.45 11.11 5.28
CA LEU A 116 9.38 11.59 4.37
C LEU A 116 9.56 13.09 4.14
N ASN A 117 10.44 13.40 3.21
CA ASN A 117 10.89 14.74 2.86
C ASN A 117 10.06 15.36 1.73
N PHE A 118 9.19 14.56 1.12
CA PHE A 118 8.26 14.95 0.08
C PHE A 118 6.91 14.26 0.28
N ASP A 119 5.88 14.81 -0.36
CA ASP A 119 4.54 14.24 -0.47
C ASP A 119 3.99 14.44 -1.89
N LEU A 120 3.01 13.64 -2.27
CA LEU A 120 2.28 13.72 -3.53
C LEU A 120 0.81 13.97 -3.24
N VAL A 121 0.26 15.05 -3.79
CA VAL A 121 -1.18 15.32 -3.72
C VAL A 121 -1.80 15.05 -5.07
N HIS A 122 -2.80 14.17 -5.15
CA HIS A 122 -3.47 13.89 -6.42
C HIS A 122 -4.12 15.16 -6.98
N PHE A 123 -3.83 15.42 -8.26
CA PHE A 123 -4.27 16.62 -8.98
C PHE A 123 -5.27 16.23 -10.07
N LEU A 124 -6.50 16.73 -9.96
CA LEU A 124 -7.62 16.41 -10.85
C LEU A 124 -8.33 17.68 -11.30
N ASN A 125 -8.51 17.85 -12.62
CA ASN A 125 -9.28 18.93 -13.22
C ASN A 125 -8.94 20.31 -12.64
N ASP A 126 -7.65 20.66 -12.64
CA ASP A 126 -7.12 21.93 -12.14
C ASP A 126 -7.34 22.19 -10.64
N SER A 127 -7.70 21.15 -9.87
CA SER A 127 -7.89 21.23 -8.43
C SER A 127 -7.15 20.12 -7.68
N THR A 128 -6.58 20.48 -6.53
CA THR A 128 -6.07 19.50 -5.57
C THR A 128 -7.24 18.97 -4.76
N THR A 129 -7.44 17.66 -4.75
CA THR A 129 -8.41 17.04 -3.85
C THR A 129 -7.76 16.83 -2.50
N GLU A 130 -8.17 17.59 -1.47
CA GLU A 130 -7.64 17.50 -0.09
C GLU A 130 -7.80 16.09 0.52
N ASN A 131 -8.73 15.28 0.01
CA ASN A 131 -8.91 13.87 0.37
C ASN A 131 -8.39 12.91 -0.71
N SER A 132 -7.20 13.18 -1.25
CA SER A 132 -6.64 12.43 -2.39
C SER A 132 -6.38 10.94 -2.12
N GLY A 133 -6.55 10.44 -0.89
CA GLY A 133 -6.32 9.03 -0.57
C GLY A 133 -4.87 8.60 -0.77
N VAL A 134 -3.94 9.57 -0.82
CA VAL A 134 -2.51 9.31 -0.92
C VAL A 134 -1.97 8.95 0.46
N MET A 135 -1.26 7.82 0.56
CA MET A 135 -0.67 7.33 1.79
C MET A 135 0.76 6.88 1.55
N HIS A 136 1.65 7.18 2.50
CA HIS A 136 3.04 6.73 2.47
C HIS A 136 3.24 5.51 3.36
N TYR A 137 3.83 4.46 2.78
CA TYR A 137 4.19 3.23 3.47
C TYR A 137 5.64 2.88 3.17
N GLY A 138 6.58 3.38 3.97
CA GLY A 138 8.00 3.21 3.70
C GLY A 138 8.38 3.82 2.34
N ASN A 139 8.80 2.99 1.38
CA ASN A 139 9.21 3.41 0.04
C ASN A 139 8.08 3.33 -1.01
N HIS A 140 6.84 3.29 -0.54
CA HIS A 140 5.64 3.16 -1.35
C HIS A 140 4.73 4.38 -1.14
N ILE A 141 4.28 4.97 -2.24
CA ILE A 141 3.17 5.92 -2.24
C ILE A 141 1.97 5.22 -2.85
N LEU A 142 0.88 5.20 -2.10
CA LEU A 142 -0.36 4.58 -2.50
C LEU A 142 -1.41 5.65 -2.76
N LEU A 143 -1.89 5.74 -3.99
CA LEU A 143 -3.15 6.43 -4.30
C LEU A 143 -4.29 5.41 -4.22
N HIS A 144 -5.11 5.55 -3.19
CA HIS A 144 -6.14 4.58 -2.82
C HIS A 144 -7.54 4.99 -3.33
N ARG A 145 -8.37 3.97 -3.64
CA ARG A 145 -9.81 4.09 -3.93
C ARG A 145 -10.15 4.91 -5.16
N THR A 146 -9.37 4.76 -6.24
CA THR A 146 -9.81 5.33 -7.50
C THR A 146 -10.85 4.42 -8.15
N ALA A 147 -12.03 4.98 -8.44
CA ALA A 147 -13.10 4.26 -9.13
C ALA A 147 -12.73 3.93 -10.59
N GLN A 148 -11.83 4.71 -11.19
CA GLN A 148 -11.42 4.55 -12.59
C GLN A 148 -9.92 4.80 -12.76
N LEU A 149 -9.29 4.00 -13.62
CA LEU A 149 -7.89 4.20 -14.00
C LEU A 149 -7.81 5.19 -15.15
N GLN A 150 -7.14 6.31 -14.91
CA GLN A 150 -6.88 7.32 -15.91
C GLN A 150 -5.69 6.92 -16.79
N ASP A 151 -5.66 7.38 -18.03
CA ASP A 151 -4.53 7.16 -18.95
C ASP A 151 -3.28 7.90 -18.49
N THR A 152 -3.44 9.02 -17.78
CA THR A 152 -2.36 9.73 -17.12
C THR A 152 -2.86 10.23 -15.77
N ILE A 153 -2.04 10.08 -14.74
CA ILE A 153 -2.32 10.52 -13.39
C ILE A 153 -1.33 11.62 -13.05
N TRP A 154 -1.83 12.72 -12.50
CA TRP A 154 -1.02 13.87 -12.14
C TRP A 154 -1.01 14.06 -10.64
N PHE A 155 0.16 14.38 -10.11
CA PHE A 155 0.35 14.72 -8.71
C PHE A 155 1.04 16.06 -8.61
N ARG A 156 0.62 16.84 -7.64
CA ARG A 156 1.35 17.99 -7.15
C ARG A 156 2.42 17.52 -6.18
N PHE A 157 3.63 18.01 -6.37
CA PHE A 157 4.76 17.68 -5.51
C PHE A 157 4.86 18.68 -4.35
N LEU A 158 4.90 18.16 -3.14
CA LEU A 158 5.16 18.94 -1.93
C LEU A 158 6.51 18.51 -1.36
N GLU A 159 7.30 19.47 -0.91
CA GLU A 159 8.60 19.23 -0.28
C GLU A 159 8.65 19.90 1.09
N LYS A 160 9.27 19.26 2.10
CA LYS A 160 9.49 19.92 3.39
C LYS A 160 10.54 21.01 3.28
N SER A 161 10.27 22.17 3.88
CA SER A 161 11.20 23.29 3.99
C SER A 161 12.49 22.92 4.74
N LYS A 162 13.64 23.47 4.30
CA LYS A 162 14.94 23.40 5.01
C LYS A 162 14.89 24.05 6.38
N ASP A 163 14.21 25.18 6.43
CA ASP A 163 14.26 26.12 7.56
C ASP A 163 13.21 25.76 8.62
N THR A 164 12.13 25.11 8.20
CA THR A 164 11.00 24.72 9.02
C THR A 164 10.64 23.28 8.68
N ALA A 165 11.19 22.31 9.44
CA ALA A 165 10.99 20.87 9.22
C ALA A 165 9.52 20.38 9.28
N GLN A 166 8.56 21.29 9.51
CA GLN A 166 7.12 21.03 9.57
C GLN A 166 6.31 21.71 8.46
N GLU A 167 6.88 22.61 7.67
CA GLU A 167 6.14 23.30 6.60
C GLU A 167 6.39 22.62 5.25
N TRP A 168 5.29 22.32 4.57
CA TRP A 168 5.29 21.79 3.21
C TRP A 168 5.23 22.95 2.22
N VAL A 169 6.19 22.98 1.30
CA VAL A 169 6.30 23.94 0.21
C VAL A 169 5.91 23.22 -1.07
N GLU A 170 4.97 23.80 -1.81
CA GLU A 170 4.63 23.33 -3.16
C GLU A 170 5.82 23.59 -4.09
N ALA A 171 6.26 22.55 -4.79
CA ALA A 171 7.17 22.74 -5.91
C ALA A 171 6.36 23.09 -7.15
N ASP A 172 6.94 23.91 -8.03
CA ASP A 172 6.29 24.36 -9.27
C ASP A 172 6.00 23.20 -10.27
N ASP A 173 6.53 22.01 -10.02
CA ASP A 173 6.46 20.86 -10.92
C ASP A 173 5.29 19.92 -10.63
N LEU A 174 4.50 19.62 -11.66
CA LEU A 174 3.57 18.49 -11.67
C LEU A 174 4.28 17.20 -12.06
N ILE A 175 3.97 16.12 -11.34
CA ILE A 175 4.50 14.79 -11.57
C ILE A 175 3.44 13.95 -12.25
N GLY A 176 3.70 13.56 -13.49
CA GLY A 176 2.81 12.72 -14.26
C GLY A 176 3.27 11.28 -14.34
N PHE A 177 2.31 10.37 -14.34
CA PHE A 177 2.50 8.95 -14.63
C PHE A 177 1.54 8.53 -15.74
N SER A 178 2.07 8.00 -16.84
CA SER A 178 1.29 7.60 -18.02
C SER A 178 1.12 6.10 -18.08
N LYS A 179 -0.10 5.63 -18.38
CA LYS A 179 -0.40 4.20 -18.50
C LYS A 179 0.37 3.61 -19.68
N VAL A 180 1.04 2.49 -19.44
CA VAL A 180 1.74 1.75 -20.51
C VAL A 180 0.70 0.97 -21.31
N ARG A 181 0.67 1.20 -22.62
CA ARG A 181 -0.21 0.50 -23.58
C ARG A 181 0.33 -0.88 -23.93
#